data_AF-A0A090C2K5-F1
#
_entry.id   AF-A0A090C2K5-F1
#
_cell.length_a   1.000
_cell.length_b   1.000
_cell.length_c   1.000
_cell.angle_alpha   90.00
_cell.angle_beta   90.00
_cell.angle_gamma   90.00
#
_symmetry.space_group_name_H-M   'P 1'
#
loop_
_entity.id
_entity.type
_entity.pdbx_description
1 polymer ?
#
loop_
_entity_poly.entity_id
_entity_poly.type
_entity_poly.pdbx_seq_one_letter_code
_entity_poly.pdbx_strand_id
1 'polypeptide(L)'
;MELIRTEGYEDKMVQKHISQNYIFKKLVHLTNLNDDIETLITLFKEKDIVVDSALIESWLSEEGQSNFKEISENNLFSFFEILFSVKKEALSKDINLFDLSYIFEDIRN
;
A
#
# COMPACT_ATOMS: atom_id res chain seq x y z
N MET A 1 -29.81 7.33 49.38
CA MET A 1 -29.64 6.55 48.13
C MET A 1 -29.60 7.54 46.99
N GLU A 2 -28.40 7.91 46.58
CA GLU A 2 -28.18 8.80 45.44
C GLU A 2 -28.01 7.94 44.20
N LEU A 3 -28.86 8.19 43.20
CA LEU A 3 -28.78 7.57 41.88
C LEU A 3 -27.58 8.17 41.17
N ILE A 4 -26.50 7.38 41.10
CA ILE A 4 -25.31 7.68 40.30
C ILE A 4 -25.79 7.79 38.84
N ARG A 5 -25.72 9.02 38.28
CA ARG A 5 -25.85 9.24 36.85
C ARG A 5 -24.64 8.57 36.20
N THR A 6 -24.86 7.45 35.54
CA THR A 6 -23.91 6.93 34.55
C THR A 6 -23.82 7.95 33.43
N GLU A 7 -22.73 8.71 33.42
CA GLU A 7 -22.33 9.47 32.24
C GLU A 7 -22.13 8.45 31.12
N GLY A 8 -23.01 8.51 30.12
CA GLY A 8 -22.82 7.82 28.88
C GLY A 8 -21.54 8.35 28.25
N TYR A 9 -20.47 7.57 28.37
CA TYR A 9 -19.41 7.58 27.39
C TYR A 9 -20.06 7.15 26.08
N GLU A 10 -20.59 8.13 25.34
CA GLU A 10 -20.66 8.03 23.89
C GLU A 10 -19.21 7.89 23.44
N ASP A 11 -18.74 6.65 23.43
CA ASP A 11 -17.55 6.23 22.71
C ASP A 11 -17.89 6.50 21.24
N LYS A 12 -17.73 7.77 20.85
CA LYS A 12 -17.72 8.17 19.45
C LYS A 12 -16.60 7.32 18.89
N MET A 13 -16.97 6.22 18.23
CA MET A 13 -16.11 5.53 17.30
C MET A 13 -15.65 6.61 16.34
N VAL A 14 -14.50 7.24 16.64
CA VAL A 14 -13.78 8.07 15.72
C VAL A 14 -13.49 7.09 14.61
N GLN A 15 -14.28 7.15 13.53
CA GLN A 15 -13.97 6.45 12.31
C GLN A 15 -12.59 6.98 11.93
N LYS A 16 -11.56 6.23 12.30
CA LYS A 16 -10.18 6.57 11.98
C LYS A 16 -10.14 6.53 10.46
N HIS A 17 -10.16 7.71 9.85
CA HIS A 17 -10.14 7.83 8.41
C HIS A 17 -8.90 7.08 7.92
N ILE A 18 -9.11 6.05 7.12
CA ILE A 18 -8.01 5.25 6.60
C ILE A 18 -7.40 6.06 5.45
N SER A 19 -6.16 6.54 5.62
CA SER A 19 -5.48 7.29 4.57
C SER A 19 -5.07 6.38 3.41
N GLN A 20 -4.94 6.97 2.22
CA GLN A 20 -4.51 6.24 1.03
C GLN A 20 -3.10 5.69 1.20
N ASN A 21 -2.20 6.44 1.84
CA ASN A 21 -0.85 5.97 2.21
C ASN A 21 -0.89 4.76 3.12
N TYR A 22 -1.81 4.73 4.10
CA TYR A 22 -1.95 3.56 4.96
C TYR A 22 -2.34 2.32 4.16
N ILE A 23 -3.30 2.45 3.24
CA ILE A 23 -3.72 1.36 2.34
C ILE A 23 -2.53 0.92 1.47
N PHE A 24 -1.86 1.85 0.81
CA PHE A 24 -0.69 1.59 -0.03
C PHE A 24 0.40 0.84 0.74
N LYS A 25 0.78 1.34 1.92
CA LYS A 25 1.80 0.73 2.78
C LYS A 25 1.43 -0.70 3.20
N LYS A 26 0.16 -0.94 3.53
CA LYS A 26 -0.32 -2.29 3.87
C LYS A 26 -0.25 -3.24 2.69
N LEU A 27 -0.62 -2.78 1.50
CA LEU A 27 -0.54 -3.61 0.29
C LEU A 27 0.91 -3.94 -0.07
N VAL A 28 1.80 -2.94 -0.08
CA VAL A 28 3.24 -3.12 -0.34
C VAL A 28 3.85 -4.15 0.63
N HIS A 29 3.49 -4.06 1.91
CA HIS A 29 3.92 -5.02 2.92
C HIS A 29 3.37 -6.43 2.67
N LEU A 30 2.09 -6.56 2.32
CA LEU A 30 1.48 -7.86 2.01
C LEU A 30 2.05 -8.52 0.76
N THR A 31 2.66 -7.74 -0.13
CA THR A 31 3.31 -8.23 -1.34
C THR A 31 4.82 -8.42 -1.19
N ASN A 32 5.38 -8.25 0.02
CA ASN A 32 6.83 -8.27 0.30
C ASN A 32 7.65 -7.29 -0.58
N LEU A 33 7.05 -6.17 -1.00
CA LEU A 33 7.71 -5.15 -1.84
C LEU A 33 8.28 -3.98 -1.00
N ASN A 34 8.18 -4.04 0.33
CA ASN A 34 8.62 -2.97 1.22
C ASN A 34 10.13 -2.69 1.14
N ASP A 35 10.93 -3.70 0.79
CA ASP A 35 12.38 -3.58 0.68
C ASP A 35 12.87 -3.56 -0.78
N ASP A 36 11.95 -3.55 -1.76
CA ASP A 36 12.26 -3.58 -3.20
C ASP A 36 11.61 -2.40 -3.94
N ILE A 37 12.12 -1.20 -3.65
CA ILE A 37 11.65 0.06 -4.24
C ILE A 37 11.82 0.06 -5.77
N GLU A 38 12.92 -0.51 -6.28
CA GLU A 38 13.19 -0.62 -7.72
C GLU A 38 12.10 -1.40 -8.46
N THR A 39 11.61 -2.49 -7.85
CA THR A 39 10.48 -3.24 -8.40
C THR A 39 9.20 -2.42 -8.39
N LEU A 40 8.91 -1.68 -7.32
CA LEU A 40 7.76 -0.78 -7.30
C LEU A 40 7.84 0.28 -8.41
N ILE A 41 9.02 0.89 -8.63
CA ILE A 41 9.22 1.86 -9.72
C ILE A 41 8.92 1.21 -11.07
N THR A 42 9.44 0.00 -11.30
CA THR A 42 9.21 -0.77 -12.53
C THR A 42 7.71 -1.03 -12.75
N LEU A 43 7.01 -1.48 -11.72
CA LEU A 43 5.58 -1.77 -11.80
C LEU A 43 4.73 -0.53 -12.11
N PHE A 44 5.05 0.63 -11.51
CA PHE A 44 4.37 1.88 -11.85
C PHE A 44 4.68 2.34 -13.29
N LYS A 45 5.91 2.13 -13.75
CA LYS A 45 6.32 2.45 -15.12
C LYS A 45 5.57 1.62 -16.17
N GLU A 46 5.23 0.36 -15.87
CA GLU A 46 4.38 -0.48 -16.74
C GLU A 46 2.95 0.06 -16.92
N LYS A 47 2.52 0.98 -16.06
CA LYS A 47 1.25 1.71 -16.16
C LYS A 47 1.41 3.13 -16.71
N ASP A 48 2.57 3.44 -17.31
CA ASP A 48 2.94 4.78 -17.77
C ASP A 48 2.97 5.83 -16.65
N ILE A 49 3.15 5.42 -15.39
CA ILE A 49 3.25 6.31 -14.23
C ILE A 49 4.72 6.50 -13.88
N VAL A 50 5.19 7.75 -14.03
CA VAL A 50 6.56 8.12 -13.70
C VAL A 50 6.66 8.39 -12.21
N VAL A 51 7.36 7.51 -11.49
CA VAL A 51 7.71 7.65 -10.09
C VAL A 51 9.20 7.46 -9.91
N ASP A 52 9.77 8.05 -8.86
CA ASP A 52 11.14 7.83 -8.42
C ASP A 52 11.17 7.27 -7.00
N SER A 53 12.35 6.85 -6.54
CA SER A 53 12.52 6.27 -5.21
C SER A 53 12.08 7.23 -4.11
N ALA A 54 12.43 8.52 -4.23
CA ALA A 54 12.06 9.55 -3.26
C ALA A 54 10.53 9.72 -3.14
N LEU A 55 9.79 9.63 -4.25
CA LEU A 55 8.34 9.70 -4.25
C LEU A 55 7.71 8.45 -3.61
N ILE A 56 8.21 7.25 -3.92
CA ILE A 56 7.73 6.02 -3.28
C ILE A 56 8.01 6.04 -1.77
N GLU A 57 9.22 6.44 -1.37
CA GLU A 57 9.58 6.62 0.04
C GLU A 57 8.67 7.65 0.73
N SER A 58 8.33 8.75 0.05
CA SER A 58 7.36 9.72 0.58
C SER A 58 5.98 9.12 0.82
N TRP A 59 5.53 8.19 -0.03
CA TRP A 59 4.26 7.49 0.14
C TRP A 59 4.28 6.47 1.27
N LEU A 60 5.44 5.86 1.54
CA LEU A 60 5.63 4.87 2.61
C LEU A 60 5.95 5.49 3.98
N SER A 61 6.35 6.77 3.98
CA SER A 61 6.65 7.55 5.18
C SER A 61 5.41 7.78 6.06
N GLU A 62 5.64 8.00 7.36
CA GLU A 62 4.57 8.26 8.32
C GLU A 62 4.09 9.72 8.23
N GLU A 63 2.80 9.94 8.52
CA GLU A 63 2.24 11.28 8.58
C GLU A 63 2.98 12.13 9.64
N GLY A 64 3.39 13.33 9.23
CA GLY A 64 4.19 14.24 10.06
C GLY A 64 5.70 14.16 9.84
N GLN A 65 6.20 13.21 9.04
CA GLN A 65 7.60 13.22 8.59
C GLN A 65 7.85 14.30 7.52
N SER A 66 9.06 14.85 7.47
CA SER A 66 9.38 15.98 6.57
C SER A 66 9.30 15.63 5.08
N ASN A 67 9.47 14.36 4.74
CA ASN A 67 9.37 13.84 3.38
C ASN A 67 7.96 13.28 3.08
N PHE A 68 6.99 13.39 3.99
CA PHE A 68 5.65 12.85 3.78
C PHE A 68 4.94 13.53 2.61
N LYS A 69 4.41 12.70 1.71
CA LYS A 69 3.48 13.12 0.65
C LYS A 69 2.34 12.14 0.57
N GLU A 70 1.15 12.67 0.39
CA GLU A 70 -0.03 11.83 0.17
C GLU A 70 0.04 11.20 -1.22
N ILE A 71 -0.22 9.89 -1.31
CA ILE A 71 -0.43 9.24 -2.60
C ILE A 71 -1.77 9.71 -3.16
N SER A 72 -1.84 9.96 -4.46
CA SER A 72 -3.11 10.32 -5.11
C SER A 72 -4.00 9.10 -5.28
N GLU A 73 -5.31 9.32 -5.35
CA GLU A 73 -6.29 8.24 -5.55
C GLU A 73 -6.03 7.50 -6.85
N ASN A 74 -5.68 8.23 -7.91
CA ASN A 74 -5.33 7.66 -9.21
C ASN A 74 -4.11 6.74 -9.11
N ASN A 75 -3.05 7.15 -8.40
CA ASN A 75 -1.85 6.33 -8.26
C ASN A 75 -2.13 5.08 -7.41
N LEU A 76 -2.93 5.21 -6.36
CA LEU A 76 -3.37 4.07 -5.56
C LEU A 76 -4.23 3.09 -6.38
N PHE A 77 -5.15 3.62 -7.20
CA PHE A 77 -5.97 2.82 -8.10
C PHE A 77 -5.12 2.07 -9.13
N SER A 78 -4.15 2.74 -9.75
CA SER A 78 -3.21 2.09 -10.66
C SER A 78 -2.37 1.02 -9.97
N PHE A 79 -2.00 1.22 -8.70
CA PHE A 79 -1.35 0.16 -7.92
C PHE A 79 -2.27 -1.05 -7.72
N PHE A 80 -3.56 -0.86 -7.45
CA PHE A 80 -4.51 -1.99 -7.43
C PHE A 80 -4.57 -2.73 -8.77
N GLU A 81 -4.62 -2.02 -9.89
CA GLU A 81 -4.61 -2.65 -11.21
C GLU A 81 -3.33 -3.46 -11.47
N ILE A 82 -2.17 -2.95 -11.04
CA ILE A 82 -0.90 -3.69 -11.07
C ILE A 82 -1.05 -5.00 -10.30
N LEU A 83 -1.51 -4.94 -9.06
CA LEU A 83 -1.68 -6.13 -8.22
C LEU A 83 -2.66 -7.14 -8.84
N PHE A 84 -3.72 -6.69 -9.50
CA PHE A 84 -4.65 -7.56 -10.22
C PHE A 84 -4.02 -8.20 -11.47
N SER A 85 -3.21 -7.45 -12.22
CA SER A 85 -2.45 -8.00 -13.35
C SER A 85 -1.46 -9.07 -12.88
N VAL A 86 -0.67 -8.76 -11.85
CA VAL A 86 0.29 -9.72 -11.26
C VAL A 86 -0.44 -10.95 -10.73
N LYS A 87 -1.62 -10.80 -10.10
CA LYS A 87 -2.46 -11.94 -9.69
C LYS A 87 -2.82 -12.85 -10.85
N LYS A 88 -3.22 -12.27 -11.99
CA LYS A 88 -3.62 -13.05 -13.16
C LYS A 88 -2.44 -13.85 -13.73
N GLU A 89 -1.24 -13.28 -13.70
CA GLU A 89 0.00 -13.95 -14.13
C GLU A 89 0.52 -14.97 -13.12
N ALA A 90 0.44 -14.69 -11.82
CA ALA A 90 0.80 -15.63 -10.77
C ALA A 90 -0.10 -16.88 -10.81
N LEU A 91 -1.41 -16.69 -11.07
CA LEU A 91 -2.36 -17.79 -11.24
C LEU A 91 -2.06 -18.68 -12.45
N SER A 92 -1.49 -18.13 -13.54
CA SER A 92 -1.08 -18.95 -14.69
C SER A 92 0.24 -19.70 -14.45
N LYS A 93 0.99 -19.31 -13.41
CA LYS A 93 2.30 -19.89 -13.02
C LYS A 93 2.27 -20.70 -11.72
N ASP A 94 1.11 -20.88 -11.09
CA ASP A 94 0.92 -21.56 -9.79
C ASP A 94 1.73 -20.93 -8.63
N ILE A 95 1.90 -19.60 -8.65
CA ILE A 95 2.66 -18.84 -7.65
C ILE A 95 1.69 -18.20 -6.64
N ASN A 96 2.06 -18.20 -5.36
CA ASN A 96 1.30 -17.52 -4.31
C ASN A 96 1.44 -15.99 -4.41
N LEU A 97 0.34 -15.29 -4.68
CA LEU A 97 0.26 -13.83 -4.81
C LEU A 97 0.77 -13.04 -3.60
N PHE A 98 0.71 -13.64 -2.39
CA PHE A 98 1.12 -12.99 -1.15
C PHE A 98 2.62 -13.17 -0.86
N ASP A 99 3.36 -13.82 -1.77
CA ASP A 99 4.82 -13.89 -1.72
C ASP A 99 5.38 -13.66 -3.14
N LEU A 100 5.44 -12.40 -3.54
CA LEU A 100 5.91 -12.00 -4.87
C LEU A 100 7.44 -12.01 -4.99
N SER A 101 8.17 -12.34 -3.92
CA SER A 101 9.63 -12.39 -3.93
C SER A 101 10.19 -13.27 -5.06
N TYR A 102 9.49 -14.38 -5.37
CA TYR A 102 9.87 -15.33 -6.42
C TYR A 102 9.46 -14.95 -7.84
N ILE A 103 8.52 -14.01 -8.05
CA ILE A 103 8.09 -13.63 -9.41
C ILE A 103 9.17 -12.81 -10.13
N PHE A 104 10.02 -12.12 -9.38
CA PHE A 104 11.01 -11.19 -9.92
C PHE A 104 12.41 -11.79 -10.15
N GLU A 105 12.67 -13.05 -9.75
CA GLU A 105 13.92 -13.74 -10.11
C GLU A 105 14.07 -13.89 -11.63
N ASP A 106 12.96 -14.01 -12.36
CA ASP A 106 12.93 -14.09 -13.83
C ASP A 106 13.22 -12.74 -14.53
N ILE A 107 13.09 -11.59 -13.85
CA ILE A 107 13.35 -10.25 -14.43
C ILE A 107 14.83 -9.85 -14.25
N ARG A 108 15.55 -10.50 -13.33
CA ARG A 108 16.96 -10.22 -13.01
C ARG A 108 17.97 -11.07 -13.77
N ASN A 109 17.52 -12.01 -14.61
CA ASN A 109 18.34 -12.82 -15.52
C ASN A 109 18.06 -12.48 -16.99
#